data_AF-A0A0Q1DRI7-F1
#
_entry.id   AF-A0A0Q1DRI7-F1
#
_cell.length_a   1.000
_cell.length_b   1.000
_cell.length_c   1.000
_cell.angle_alpha   90.00
_cell.angle_beta   90.00
_cell.angle_gamma   90.00
#
_symmetry.space_group_name_H-M   'P 1'
#
loop_
_entity.id
_entity.type
_entity.pdbx_description
1 polymer ?
#
loop_
_entity_poly.entity_id
_entity_poly.type
_entity_poly.pdbx_seq_one_letter_code
_entity_poly.pdbx_strand_id
1 'polypeptide(L)'
;MLNYTAYRHKSSEQWVTFVHGAGGSSTIWYKQLRDFKKHFNILLLDLRGHGNSKPNIKDAFNDKYTFDSITADIVEVLDYEEIDKSHFIGISLGTILIRNLAENYSGRVKSMVMGGAIMKLNFRSQLLMRLGVIFKSIVPYIWLYKFFAFVIMPNKNHKESRLLFVREAKKLYQKEFIRWFKLTSEINPLLRFFRTVDIKIPTFYIMGGEDYLFLPTIKKVVNSHAQSTLFVVEDCGHVVNVEQPIIFNKEVINYLQNV
;
A
#
# COMPACT_ATOMS: atom_id res chain seq x y z
N MET A 1 0.27 1.93 -19.22
CA MET A 1 0.69 0.75 -18.44
C MET A 1 1.82 1.02 -17.48
N LEU A 2 1.67 0.53 -16.24
CA LEU A 2 2.71 0.54 -15.21
C LEU A 2 3.86 -0.40 -15.58
N ASN A 3 5.06 -0.13 -15.05
CA ASN A 3 6.11 -1.13 -14.95
C ASN A 3 5.72 -2.17 -13.89
N TYR A 4 6.01 -3.44 -14.19
CA TYR A 4 5.75 -4.54 -13.27
C TYR A 4 6.77 -5.66 -13.48
N THR A 5 6.75 -6.63 -12.58
CA THR A 5 7.47 -7.90 -12.74
C THR A 5 6.55 -9.05 -12.39
N ALA A 6 6.37 -9.97 -13.34
CA ALA A 6 5.58 -11.18 -13.17
C ALA A 6 6.48 -12.40 -12.98
N TYR A 7 6.08 -13.29 -12.07
CA TYR A 7 6.71 -14.59 -11.88
C TYR A 7 5.64 -15.67 -11.90
N ARG A 8 5.69 -16.53 -12.91
CA ARG A 8 4.74 -17.63 -13.06
C ARG A 8 5.22 -18.85 -12.28
N HIS A 9 4.32 -19.42 -11.49
CA HIS A 9 4.51 -20.69 -10.81
C HIS A 9 4.34 -21.84 -11.82
N LYS A 10 5.01 -22.97 -11.60
CA LYS A 10 4.95 -24.10 -12.53
C LYS A 10 3.59 -24.81 -12.56
N SER A 11 2.87 -24.76 -11.44
CA SER A 11 1.65 -25.57 -11.23
C SER A 11 0.51 -24.84 -10.53
N SER A 12 0.70 -23.58 -10.13
CA SER A 12 -0.32 -22.82 -9.40
C SER A 12 -0.96 -21.84 -10.36
N GLU A 13 -2.28 -21.77 -10.35
CA GLU A 13 -3.05 -20.81 -11.13
C GLU A 13 -3.35 -19.54 -10.33
N GLN A 14 -3.12 -19.57 -9.01
CA GLN A 14 -3.44 -18.45 -8.14
C GLN A 14 -2.42 -17.32 -8.26
N TRP A 15 -2.92 -16.10 -8.49
CA TRP A 15 -2.12 -14.88 -8.56
C TRP A 15 -2.16 -14.09 -7.26
N VAL A 16 -0.99 -13.59 -6.87
CA VAL A 16 -0.83 -12.62 -5.78
C VAL A 16 -0.20 -11.34 -6.34
N THR A 17 -0.96 -10.25 -6.28
CA THR A 17 -0.55 -8.92 -6.76
C THR A 17 -0.13 -8.03 -5.60
N PHE A 18 1.08 -7.50 -5.66
CA PHE A 18 1.69 -6.72 -4.59
C PHE A 18 1.70 -5.23 -4.93
N VAL A 19 1.11 -4.41 -4.05
CA VAL A 19 0.93 -2.97 -4.22
C VAL A 19 1.67 -2.21 -3.13
N HIS A 20 2.75 -1.51 -3.49
CA HIS A 20 3.57 -0.79 -2.52
C HIS A 20 2.90 0.50 -2.00
N GLY A 21 3.46 1.05 -0.91
CA GLY A 21 3.03 2.32 -0.33
C GLY A 21 3.60 3.56 -1.01
N ALA A 22 3.19 4.74 -0.54
CA ALA A 22 3.67 6.02 -1.05
C ALA A 22 5.18 6.15 -0.84
N GLY A 23 5.89 6.64 -1.86
CA GLY A 23 7.34 6.76 -1.75
C GLY A 23 8.11 5.50 -2.09
N GLY A 24 7.45 4.35 -2.30
CA GLY A 24 8.09 3.03 -2.47
C GLY A 24 8.26 2.56 -3.92
N SER A 25 8.56 1.28 -4.08
CA SER A 25 8.57 0.55 -5.35
C SER A 25 8.35 -0.94 -5.08
N SER A 26 8.22 -1.75 -6.11
CA SER A 26 8.18 -3.22 -6.02
C SER A 26 9.32 -3.83 -5.19
N THR A 27 10.45 -3.13 -5.06
CA THR A 27 11.62 -3.59 -4.29
C THR A 27 11.34 -3.80 -2.80
N ILE A 28 10.29 -3.18 -2.24
CA ILE A 28 9.88 -3.40 -0.84
C ILE A 28 9.50 -4.87 -0.57
N TRP A 29 9.14 -5.62 -1.62
CA TRP A 29 8.69 -7.00 -1.53
C TRP A 29 9.80 -8.04 -1.69
N TYR A 30 11.06 -7.59 -1.77
CA TYR A 30 12.21 -8.50 -1.95
C TYR A 30 12.26 -9.62 -0.90
N LYS A 31 11.95 -9.31 0.36
CA LYS A 31 11.94 -10.30 1.47
C LYS A 31 10.76 -11.28 1.40
N GLN A 32 9.70 -10.97 0.67
CA GLN A 32 8.54 -11.84 0.46
C GLN A 32 8.79 -12.80 -0.70
N LEU A 33 9.48 -12.33 -1.75
CA LEU A 33 9.50 -12.97 -3.06
C LEU A 33 9.88 -14.46 -3.02
N ARG A 34 10.91 -14.83 -2.26
CA ARG A 34 11.41 -16.21 -2.20
C ARG A 34 10.37 -17.19 -1.66
N ASP A 35 9.59 -16.79 -0.66
CA ASP A 35 8.65 -17.69 0.00
C ASP A 35 7.33 -17.75 -0.76
N PHE A 36 6.82 -16.62 -1.25
CA PHE A 36 5.57 -16.58 -2.01
C PHE A 36 5.67 -17.29 -3.37
N LYS A 37 6.82 -17.22 -4.04
CA LYS A 37 7.07 -17.94 -5.31
C LYS A 37 6.98 -19.46 -5.22
N LYS A 38 6.96 -20.03 -4.02
CA LYS A 38 6.80 -21.49 -3.83
C LYS A 38 5.34 -21.94 -3.97
N HIS A 39 4.40 -20.99 -3.98
CA HIS A 39 2.97 -21.28 -3.83
C HIS A 39 2.09 -20.57 -4.88
N PHE A 40 2.51 -19.40 -5.38
CA PHE A 40 1.65 -18.55 -6.21
C PHE A 40 2.38 -17.99 -7.44
N ASN A 41 1.60 -17.62 -8.46
CA ASN A 41 2.02 -16.62 -9.44
C ASN A 41 2.13 -15.25 -8.74
N ILE A 42 3.17 -14.49 -9.03
CA ILE A 42 3.46 -13.23 -8.35
C ILE A 42 3.47 -12.09 -9.36
N LEU A 43 2.71 -11.04 -9.08
CA LEU A 43 2.76 -9.78 -9.82
C LEU A 43 3.22 -8.65 -8.89
N LEU A 44 4.41 -8.11 -9.13
CA LEU A 44 4.95 -6.97 -8.39
C LEU A 44 4.76 -5.70 -9.22
N LEU A 45 4.03 -4.72 -8.70
CA LEU A 45 3.76 -3.47 -9.41
C LEU A 45 4.70 -2.36 -8.95
N ASP A 46 5.14 -1.51 -9.87
CA ASP A 46 5.60 -0.16 -9.56
C ASP A 46 4.46 0.81 -9.89
N LEU A 47 3.90 1.49 -8.89
CA LEU A 47 2.81 2.45 -9.09
C LEU A 47 3.26 3.64 -9.95
N ARG A 48 2.29 4.35 -10.52
CA ARG A 48 2.53 5.56 -11.33
C ARG A 48 3.51 6.52 -10.63
N GLY A 49 4.55 6.92 -11.35
CA GLY A 49 5.59 7.83 -10.87
C GLY A 49 6.62 7.21 -9.91
N HIS A 50 6.52 5.91 -9.63
CA HIS A 50 7.42 5.17 -8.73
C HIS A 50 8.23 4.10 -9.47
N GLY A 51 9.34 3.67 -8.87
CA GLY A 51 10.19 2.61 -9.43
C GLY A 51 10.57 2.89 -10.88
N ASN A 52 10.28 1.94 -11.77
CA ASN A 52 10.49 2.10 -13.21
C ASN A 52 9.25 2.60 -13.98
N SER A 53 8.13 2.85 -13.31
CA SER A 53 6.91 3.46 -13.87
C SER A 53 7.09 4.96 -14.06
N LYS A 54 7.97 5.33 -14.99
CA LYS A 54 8.25 6.73 -15.32
C LYS A 54 7.02 7.37 -15.98
N PRO A 55 6.68 8.63 -15.64
CA PRO A 55 5.58 9.33 -16.28
C PRO A 55 5.86 9.50 -17.77
N ASN A 56 4.89 9.12 -18.60
CA ASN A 56 4.95 9.32 -20.04
C ASN A 56 4.58 10.75 -20.42
N ILE A 57 4.91 11.18 -21.64
CA ILE A 57 4.57 12.53 -22.14
C ILE A 57 3.06 12.80 -22.05
N LYS A 58 2.22 11.78 -22.25
CA LYS A 58 0.76 11.87 -22.06
C LYS A 58 0.34 12.18 -20.62
N ASP A 59 1.11 11.73 -19.63
CA ASP A 59 0.87 12.01 -18.20
C ASP A 59 1.28 13.42 -17.81
N ALA A 60 2.07 14.12 -18.64
CA ALA A 60 2.39 15.52 -18.43
C ALA A 60 1.20 16.44 -18.72
N PHE A 61 0.26 15.99 -19.58
CA PHE A 61 -0.91 16.75 -20.04
C PHE A 61 -2.23 16.24 -19.45
N ASN A 62 -2.22 15.16 -18.67
CA ASN A 62 -3.42 14.63 -18.02
C ASN A 62 -3.48 15.09 -16.55
N ASP A 63 -4.42 15.98 -16.24
CA ASP A 63 -4.59 16.55 -14.89
C ASP A 63 -5.29 15.59 -13.91
N LYS A 64 -5.82 14.45 -14.36
CA LYS A 64 -6.52 13.49 -13.51
C LYS A 64 -5.55 12.54 -12.81
N TYR A 65 -5.01 13.01 -11.68
CA TYR A 65 -4.25 12.20 -10.73
C TYR A 65 -5.13 11.88 -9.52
N THR A 66 -6.00 10.88 -9.67
CA THR A 66 -6.99 10.43 -8.65
C THR A 66 -6.76 8.98 -8.27
N PHE A 67 -7.31 8.53 -7.13
CA PHE A 67 -7.26 7.12 -6.75
C PHE A 67 -7.84 6.21 -7.83
N ASP A 68 -8.96 6.60 -8.46
CA ASP A 68 -9.59 5.83 -9.55
C ASP A 68 -8.68 5.67 -10.75
N SER A 69 -7.96 6.73 -11.15
CA SER A 69 -7.04 6.67 -12.28
C SER A 69 -5.87 5.70 -12.02
N ILE A 70 -5.37 5.67 -10.79
CA ILE A 70 -4.24 4.80 -10.41
C ILE A 70 -4.73 3.36 -10.22
N THR A 71 -5.95 3.17 -9.71
CA THR A 71 -6.62 1.86 -9.69
C THR A 71 -6.82 1.32 -11.09
N ALA A 72 -7.23 2.15 -12.05
CA ALA A 72 -7.38 1.74 -13.45
C ALA A 72 -6.04 1.30 -14.07
N ASP A 73 -4.93 1.97 -13.73
CA ASP A 73 -3.59 1.53 -14.17
C ASP A 73 -3.24 0.12 -13.66
N ILE A 74 -3.68 -0.26 -12.46
CA ILE A 74 -3.49 -1.61 -11.91
C ILE A 74 -4.30 -2.62 -12.74
N VAL A 75 -5.56 -2.29 -13.05
CA VAL A 75 -6.43 -3.14 -13.87
C VAL A 75 -5.86 -3.33 -15.28
N GLU A 76 -5.32 -2.27 -15.89
CA GLU A 76 -4.66 -2.34 -17.20
C GLU A 76 -3.54 -3.41 -17.22
N VAL A 77 -2.75 -3.52 -16.15
CA VAL A 77 -1.71 -4.55 -16.05
C VAL A 77 -2.31 -5.96 -15.91
N LEU A 78 -3.38 -6.10 -15.12
CA LEU A 78 -4.05 -7.41 -14.97
C LEU A 78 -4.66 -7.86 -16.30
N ASP A 79 -5.27 -6.95 -17.05
CA ASP A 79 -5.83 -7.24 -18.37
C ASP A 79 -4.74 -7.67 -19.35
N TYR A 80 -3.61 -6.95 -19.36
CA TYR A 80 -2.47 -7.28 -20.22
C TYR A 80 -1.86 -8.66 -19.90
N GLU A 81 -1.78 -9.03 -18.61
CA GLU A 81 -1.27 -10.35 -18.19
C GLU A 81 -2.34 -11.46 -18.21
N GLU A 82 -3.57 -11.13 -18.67
CA GLU A 82 -4.73 -12.03 -18.72
C GLU A 82 -5.10 -12.62 -17.34
N ILE A 83 -4.95 -11.81 -16.29
CA ILE A 83 -5.26 -12.17 -14.91
C ILE A 83 -6.71 -11.78 -14.61
N ASP A 84 -7.61 -12.76 -14.60
CA ASP A 84 -9.02 -12.54 -14.24
C ASP A 84 -9.18 -12.10 -12.78
N LYS A 85 -8.60 -12.86 -11.83
CA LYS A 85 -8.66 -12.57 -10.40
C LYS A 85 -7.31 -12.75 -9.72
N SER A 86 -7.06 -11.92 -8.70
CA SER A 86 -5.86 -12.02 -7.87
C SER A 86 -6.16 -11.78 -6.38
N HIS A 87 -5.36 -12.38 -5.52
CA HIS A 87 -5.21 -11.92 -4.15
C HIS A 87 -4.34 -10.65 -4.12
N PHE A 88 -4.74 -9.63 -3.39
CA PHE A 88 -4.00 -8.38 -3.34
C PHE A 88 -3.33 -8.18 -1.99
N ILE A 89 -2.04 -7.83 -1.99
CA ILE A 89 -1.28 -7.49 -0.79
C ILE A 89 -0.82 -6.05 -0.89
N GLY A 90 -1.21 -5.22 0.08
CA GLY A 90 -0.85 -3.82 0.13
C GLY A 90 -0.18 -3.40 1.42
N ILE A 91 0.71 -2.42 1.32
CA ILE A 91 1.28 -1.73 2.48
C ILE A 91 0.92 -0.25 2.43
N SER A 92 0.46 0.29 3.56
CA SER A 92 0.23 1.73 3.74
C SER A 92 -0.72 2.28 2.66
N LEU A 93 -0.32 3.25 1.86
CA LEU A 93 -1.09 3.76 0.71
C LEU A 93 -1.59 2.66 -0.23
N GLY A 94 -0.84 1.58 -0.43
CA GLY A 94 -1.26 0.46 -1.27
C GLY A 94 -2.58 -0.16 -0.78
N THR A 95 -2.86 -0.11 0.52
CA THR A 95 -4.13 -0.57 1.10
C THR A 95 -5.32 0.31 0.69
N ILE A 96 -5.11 1.62 0.49
CA ILE A 96 -6.15 2.53 -0.01
C ILE A 96 -6.49 2.18 -1.46
N LEU A 97 -5.46 1.95 -2.29
CA LEU A 97 -5.64 1.59 -3.70
C LEU A 97 -6.30 0.22 -3.89
N ILE A 98 -5.89 -0.79 -3.10
CA ILE A 98 -6.51 -2.12 -3.14
C ILE A 98 -7.97 -2.03 -2.70
N ARG A 99 -8.27 -1.25 -1.65
CA ARG A 99 -9.66 -1.08 -1.25
C ARG A 99 -10.46 -0.34 -2.33
N ASN A 100 -9.91 0.69 -2.96
CA ASN A 100 -10.54 1.37 -4.09
C ASN A 100 -10.78 0.43 -5.30
N LEU A 101 -9.81 -0.45 -5.58
CA LEU A 101 -9.93 -1.50 -6.59
C LEU A 101 -11.07 -2.47 -6.24
N ALA A 102 -11.16 -2.89 -4.98
CA ALA A 102 -12.17 -3.84 -4.56
C ALA A 102 -13.60 -3.26 -4.59
N GLU A 103 -13.76 -1.94 -4.42
CA GLU A 103 -15.06 -1.26 -4.58
C GLU A 103 -15.46 -1.10 -6.06
N ASN A 104 -14.51 -0.73 -6.93
CA ASN A 104 -14.78 -0.40 -8.34
C ASN A 104 -14.69 -1.62 -9.28
N TYR A 105 -13.91 -2.63 -8.90
CA TYR A 105 -13.58 -3.81 -9.69
C TYR A 105 -13.61 -5.06 -8.81
N SER A 106 -14.64 -5.21 -7.98
CA SER A 106 -14.80 -6.33 -7.02
C SER A 106 -14.59 -7.70 -7.65
N GLY A 107 -15.05 -7.88 -8.90
CA GLY A 107 -14.86 -9.10 -9.69
C GLY A 107 -13.41 -9.47 -9.99
N ARG A 108 -12.43 -8.59 -9.74
CA ARG A 108 -11.00 -8.84 -9.95
C ARG A 108 -10.26 -9.21 -8.66
N VAL A 109 -10.89 -9.04 -7.50
CA VAL A 109 -10.25 -9.17 -6.18
C VAL A 109 -10.75 -10.43 -5.49
N LYS A 110 -9.87 -11.42 -5.33
CA LYS A 110 -10.20 -12.68 -4.63
C LYS A 110 -10.14 -12.53 -3.11
N SER A 111 -9.06 -11.95 -2.60
CA SER A 111 -8.94 -11.55 -1.20
C SER A 111 -7.95 -10.41 -1.06
N MET A 112 -7.95 -9.76 0.11
CA MET A 112 -7.07 -8.63 0.41
C MET A 112 -6.24 -8.90 1.65
N VAL A 113 -4.97 -8.50 1.62
CA VAL A 113 -4.06 -8.48 2.76
C VAL A 113 -3.56 -7.05 2.94
N MET A 114 -3.86 -6.47 4.10
CA MET A 114 -3.73 -5.04 4.36
C MET A 114 -2.76 -4.81 5.50
N GLY A 115 -1.49 -4.51 5.17
CA GLY A 115 -0.47 -4.20 6.17
C GLY A 115 -0.23 -2.70 6.34
N GLY A 116 -0.02 -2.23 7.57
CA GLY A 116 0.08 -0.80 7.87
C GLY A 116 -1.14 -0.03 7.34
N ALA A 117 -2.33 -0.64 7.39
CA ALA A 117 -3.50 -0.20 6.67
C ALA A 117 -3.99 1.17 7.14
N ILE A 118 -4.24 2.07 6.19
CA ILE A 118 -4.69 3.43 6.48
C ILE A 118 -6.19 3.50 6.29
N MET A 119 -6.93 3.54 7.41
CA MET A 119 -8.40 3.68 7.40
C MET A 119 -8.88 5.01 7.97
N LYS A 120 -8.02 5.79 8.62
CA LYS A 120 -8.34 7.15 9.10
C LYS A 120 -7.04 7.94 9.29
N LEU A 121 -7.03 9.19 8.86
CA LEU A 121 -6.02 10.16 9.25
C LEU A 121 -6.53 10.92 10.47
N ASN A 122 -5.79 10.88 11.59
CA ASN A 122 -6.17 11.65 12.78
C ASN A 122 -5.96 13.15 12.56
N PHE A 123 -6.53 14.00 13.43
CA PHE A 123 -6.43 15.46 13.29
C PHE A 123 -4.98 15.95 13.22
N ARG A 124 -4.08 15.37 14.03
CA ARG A 124 -2.65 15.73 14.02
C ARG A 124 -2.01 15.40 12.68
N SER A 125 -2.23 14.20 12.14
CA SER A 125 -1.77 13.79 10.81
C SER A 125 -2.32 14.70 9.72
N GLN A 126 -3.60 15.08 9.79
CA GLN A 126 -4.21 16.02 8.83
C GLN A 126 -3.58 17.41 8.91
N LEU A 127 -3.35 17.94 10.11
CA LEU A 127 -2.69 19.23 10.30
C LEU A 127 -1.25 19.18 9.77
N LEU A 128 -0.51 18.14 10.11
CA LEU A 128 0.86 17.92 9.63
C LEU A 128 0.91 17.84 8.10
N MET A 129 -0.03 17.14 7.47
CA MET A 129 -0.12 17.07 6.01
C MET A 129 -0.44 18.44 5.40
N ARG A 130 -1.40 19.19 5.97
CA ARG A 130 -1.71 20.55 5.51
C ARG A 130 -0.50 21.49 5.59
N LEU A 131 0.22 21.47 6.71
CA LEU A 131 1.47 22.23 6.87
C LEU A 131 2.51 21.78 5.83
N GLY A 132 2.63 20.47 5.59
CA GLY A 132 3.45 19.93 4.51
C GLY A 132 3.08 20.48 3.13
N VAL A 133 1.78 20.69 2.82
CA VAL A 133 1.34 21.27 1.53
C VAL A 133 1.80 22.71 1.44
N ILE A 134 1.60 23.48 2.51
CA ILE A 134 1.87 24.92 2.57
C ILE A 134 3.37 25.19 2.40
N PHE A 135 4.20 24.42 3.09
CA PHE A 135 5.66 24.63 3.10
C PHE A 135 6.42 23.84 2.03
N LYS A 136 5.74 23.10 1.13
CA LYS A 136 6.40 22.24 0.13
C LYS A 136 7.31 22.98 -0.87
N SER A 137 7.08 24.29 -1.07
CA SER A 137 7.88 25.14 -1.95
C SER A 137 9.10 25.76 -1.25
N ILE A 138 9.14 25.73 0.08
CA ILE A 138 10.18 26.36 0.91
C ILE A 138 11.07 25.30 1.54
N VAL A 139 10.48 24.21 2.03
CA VAL A 139 11.19 23.11 2.71
C VAL A 139 11.51 22.01 1.71
N PRO A 140 12.77 21.55 1.61
CA PRO A 140 13.13 20.40 0.78
C PRO A 140 12.25 19.19 1.11
N TYR A 141 11.61 18.60 0.09
CA TYR A 141 10.65 17.51 0.28
C TYR A 141 11.21 16.34 1.10
N ILE A 142 12.52 16.07 0.98
CA ILE A 142 13.16 14.98 1.70
C ILE A 142 13.25 15.20 3.21
N TRP A 143 13.27 16.47 3.67
CA TRP A 143 13.23 16.79 5.09
C TRP A 143 11.82 16.53 5.65
N LEU A 144 10.80 16.92 4.88
CA LEU A 144 9.41 16.63 5.21
C LEU A 144 9.15 15.11 5.27
N TYR A 145 9.69 14.33 4.32
CA TYR A 145 9.62 12.86 4.35
C TYR A 145 10.30 12.25 5.57
N LYS A 146 11.52 12.70 5.90
CA LYS A 146 12.23 12.21 7.11
C LYS A 146 11.40 12.47 8.36
N PHE A 147 10.81 13.65 8.45
CA PHE A 147 9.93 14.02 9.56
C PHE A 147 8.68 13.14 9.60
N PHE A 148 7.96 12.95 8.48
CA PHE A 148 6.78 12.09 8.44
C PHE A 148 7.11 10.62 8.72
N ALA A 149 8.22 10.09 8.20
CA ALA A 149 8.68 8.74 8.52
C ALA A 149 8.94 8.58 10.03
N PHE A 150 9.49 9.61 10.68
CA PHE A 150 9.68 9.62 12.14
C PHE A 150 8.35 9.70 12.90
N VAL A 151 7.41 10.53 12.44
CA VAL A 151 6.07 10.61 13.06
C VAL A 151 5.35 9.26 12.95
N ILE A 152 5.41 8.58 11.81
CA ILE A 152 4.75 7.28 11.62
C ILE A 152 5.44 6.17 12.43
N MET A 153 6.78 6.20 12.50
CA MET A 153 7.58 5.18 13.15
C MET A 153 8.56 5.82 14.15
N PRO A 154 8.10 6.24 15.35
CA PRO A 154 8.92 7.03 16.27
C PRO A 154 9.98 6.21 17.02
N ASN A 155 9.72 4.92 17.25
CA ASN A 155 10.56 4.08 18.10
C ASN A 155 11.91 3.74 17.47
N LYS A 156 12.92 3.46 18.30
CA LYS A 156 14.31 3.26 17.85
C LYS A 156 14.48 2.00 16.99
N ASN A 157 13.76 0.93 17.32
CA ASN A 157 13.70 -0.34 16.57
C ASN A 157 13.26 -0.17 15.11
N HIS A 158 12.43 0.83 14.77
CA HIS A 158 12.00 1.07 13.37
C HIS A 158 12.98 1.90 12.52
N LYS A 159 14.22 2.09 12.97
CA LYS A 159 15.22 2.91 12.25
C LYS A 159 15.46 2.43 10.82
N GLU A 160 15.54 1.12 10.61
CA GLU A 160 15.74 0.55 9.27
C GLU A 160 14.57 0.88 8.34
N SER A 161 13.34 0.73 8.81
CA SER A 161 12.13 1.08 8.08
C SER A 161 12.09 2.55 7.69
N ARG A 162 12.46 3.47 8.61
CA ARG A 162 12.58 4.90 8.29
C ARG A 162 13.62 5.16 7.21
N LEU A 163 14.78 4.50 7.30
CA LEU A 163 15.85 4.64 6.30
C LEU A 163 15.43 4.11 4.93
N LEU A 164 14.68 3.01 4.90
CA LEU A 164 14.08 2.47 3.67
C LEU A 164 13.15 3.50 3.03
N PHE A 165 12.20 4.06 3.78
CA PHE A 165 11.26 5.08 3.27
C PHE A 165 11.99 6.29 2.70
N VAL A 166 13.01 6.78 3.41
CA VAL A 166 13.82 7.93 2.97
C VAL A 166 14.61 7.58 1.71
N ARG A 167 15.13 6.36 1.58
CA ARG A 167 15.87 5.92 0.40
C ARG A 167 14.96 5.84 -0.83
N GLU A 168 13.78 5.27 -0.68
CA GLU A 168 12.82 5.17 -1.78
C GLU A 168 12.25 6.55 -2.15
N ALA A 169 11.95 7.40 -1.17
CA ALA A 169 11.50 8.76 -1.42
C ALA A 169 12.53 9.62 -2.19
N LYS A 170 13.84 9.38 -2.03
CA LYS A 170 14.88 10.06 -2.83
C LYS A 170 14.85 9.68 -4.32
N LYS A 171 14.35 8.49 -4.65
CA LYS A 171 14.21 8.05 -6.04
C LYS A 171 13.01 8.69 -6.72
N LEU A 172 12.05 9.20 -5.95
CA LEU A 172 10.94 9.98 -6.48
C LEU A 172 11.40 11.37 -6.90
N TYR A 173 11.03 11.75 -8.12
CA TYR A 173 11.19 13.13 -8.57
C TYR A 173 10.17 14.05 -7.90
N GLN A 174 10.57 15.29 -7.60
CA GLN A 174 9.80 16.24 -6.80
C GLN A 174 8.37 16.50 -7.33
N LYS A 175 8.16 16.52 -8.66
CA LYS A 175 6.80 16.73 -9.21
C LYS A 175 5.87 15.56 -8.92
N GLU A 176 6.36 14.32 -8.95
CA GLU A 176 5.55 13.14 -8.59
C GLU A 176 5.20 13.14 -7.11
N PHE A 177 6.14 13.56 -6.25
CA PHE A 177 5.81 13.77 -4.83
C PHE A 177 4.65 14.76 -4.66
N ILE A 178 4.69 15.90 -5.36
CA ILE A 178 3.63 16.91 -5.26
C ILE A 178 2.29 16.36 -5.76
N ARG A 179 2.28 15.56 -6.84
CA ARG A 179 1.06 14.91 -7.37
C ARG A 179 0.45 13.94 -6.36
N TRP A 180 1.25 13.05 -5.78
CA TRP A 180 0.79 12.18 -4.69
C TRP A 180 0.32 12.95 -3.46
N PHE A 181 0.97 14.08 -3.16
CA PHE A 181 0.56 14.92 -2.05
C PHE A 181 -0.78 15.64 -2.31
N LYS A 182 -1.18 15.86 -3.57
CA LYS A 182 -2.51 16.41 -3.90
C LYS A 182 -3.64 15.41 -3.63
N LEU A 183 -3.41 14.10 -3.81
CA LEU A 183 -4.37 13.04 -3.50
C LEU A 183 -4.82 13.06 -2.04
N THR A 184 -4.03 13.67 -1.15
CA THR A 184 -4.38 13.80 0.27
C THR A 184 -5.70 14.52 0.52
N SER A 185 -6.14 15.38 -0.42
CA SER A 185 -7.45 16.04 -0.36
C SER A 185 -8.62 15.06 -0.56
N GLU A 186 -8.44 14.00 -1.35
CA GLU A 186 -9.44 12.95 -1.62
C GLU A 186 -9.42 11.84 -0.56
N ILE A 187 -8.31 11.69 0.18
CA ILE A 187 -8.13 10.59 1.15
C ILE A 187 -9.24 10.60 2.21
N ASN A 188 -9.58 11.74 2.81
CA ASN A 188 -10.47 11.76 3.97
C ASN A 188 -11.90 11.27 3.68
N PRO A 189 -12.59 11.77 2.62
CA PRO A 189 -13.88 11.22 2.20
C PRO A 189 -13.81 9.73 1.89
N LEU A 190 -12.80 9.30 1.12
CA LEU A 190 -12.62 7.91 0.72
C LEU A 190 -12.42 6.98 1.93
N LEU A 191 -11.55 7.37 2.87
CA LEU A 191 -11.33 6.61 4.10
C LEU A 191 -12.58 6.57 4.98
N ARG A 192 -13.41 7.62 4.99
CA ARG A 192 -14.69 7.59 5.71
C ARG A 192 -15.64 6.59 5.08
N PHE A 193 -15.71 6.56 3.75
CA PHE A 193 -16.50 5.59 3.00
C PHE A 193 -16.04 4.15 3.31
N PHE A 194 -14.74 3.86 3.21
CA PHE A 194 -14.19 2.53 3.51
C PHE A 194 -14.48 2.03 4.92
N ARG A 195 -14.52 2.91 5.92
CA ARG A 195 -14.90 2.51 7.29
C ARG A 195 -16.39 2.18 7.43
N THR A 196 -17.23 2.82 6.63
CA THR A 196 -18.69 2.73 6.73
C THR A 196 -19.26 1.56 5.94
N VAL A 197 -18.66 1.27 4.78
CA VAL A 197 -19.07 0.17 3.91
C VAL A 197 -18.32 -1.09 4.29
N ASP A 198 -19.07 -2.14 4.63
CA ASP A 198 -18.52 -3.48 4.84
C ASP A 198 -18.33 -4.17 3.48
N ILE A 199 -17.08 -4.41 3.10
CA ILE A 199 -16.78 -5.09 1.83
C ILE A 199 -16.93 -6.60 2.01
N LYS A 200 -17.67 -7.22 1.09
CA LYS A 200 -17.92 -8.67 1.10
C LYS A 200 -16.79 -9.44 0.41
N ILE A 201 -15.55 -8.99 0.61
CA ILE A 201 -14.33 -9.64 0.15
C ILE A 201 -13.50 -10.01 1.38
N PRO A 202 -13.03 -11.26 1.50
CA PRO A 202 -12.16 -11.67 2.59
C PRO A 202 -10.94 -10.75 2.74
N THR A 203 -10.78 -10.17 3.92
CA THR A 203 -9.76 -9.16 4.21
C THR A 203 -8.95 -9.51 5.45
N PHE A 204 -7.66 -9.73 5.29
CA PHE A 204 -6.73 -9.97 6.38
C PHE A 204 -5.89 -8.73 6.67
N TYR A 205 -6.06 -8.15 7.86
CA TYR A 205 -5.20 -7.08 8.34
C TYR A 205 -4.02 -7.66 9.10
N ILE A 206 -2.80 -7.26 8.73
CA ILE A 206 -1.57 -7.62 9.45
C ILE A 206 -0.84 -6.35 9.88
N MET A 207 -0.93 -6.03 11.16
CA MET A 207 -0.52 -4.72 11.70
C MET A 207 0.59 -4.89 12.73
N GLY A 208 1.50 -3.92 12.83
CA GLY A 208 2.46 -3.88 13.93
C GLY A 208 1.80 -3.36 15.21
N GLY A 209 2.16 -3.95 16.35
CA GLY A 209 1.68 -3.54 17.68
C GLY A 209 2.07 -2.11 18.06
N GLU A 210 3.19 -1.62 17.50
CA GLU A 210 3.72 -0.27 17.73
C GLU A 210 3.21 0.76 16.71
N ASP A 211 2.35 0.37 15.75
CA ASP A 211 1.68 1.32 14.83
C ASP A 211 0.55 2.09 15.54
N TYR A 212 0.97 3.03 16.38
CA TYR A 212 0.08 3.84 17.21
C TYR A 212 -0.88 4.74 16.41
N LEU A 213 -0.55 5.06 15.16
CA LEU A 213 -1.38 5.93 14.32
C LEU A 213 -2.58 5.18 13.74
N PHE A 214 -2.36 3.96 13.25
CA PHE A 214 -3.34 3.29 12.40
C PHE A 214 -3.99 2.07 13.06
N LEU A 215 -3.26 1.30 13.89
CA LEU A 215 -3.78 0.10 14.55
C LEU A 215 -5.09 0.33 15.33
N PRO A 216 -5.26 1.42 16.12
CA PRO A 216 -6.50 1.64 16.86
C PRO A 216 -7.74 1.76 15.97
N THR A 217 -7.58 2.27 14.75
CA THR A 217 -8.69 2.37 13.79
C THR A 217 -8.98 1.00 13.18
N ILE A 218 -7.95 0.23 12.83
CA ILE A 218 -8.11 -1.11 12.26
C ILE A 218 -8.81 -2.06 13.25
N LYS A 219 -8.46 -2.02 14.54
CA LYS A 219 -9.17 -2.77 15.58
C LYS A 219 -10.68 -2.51 15.58
N LYS A 220 -11.10 -1.26 15.32
CA LYS A 220 -12.53 -0.91 15.21
C LYS A 220 -13.16 -1.41 13.93
N VAL A 221 -12.47 -1.29 12.80
CA VAL A 221 -12.96 -1.73 11.48
C VAL A 221 -13.21 -3.23 11.48
N VAL A 222 -12.25 -4.02 11.95
CA VAL A 222 -12.33 -5.48 11.97
C VAL A 222 -13.49 -5.99 12.84
N ASN A 223 -13.81 -5.30 13.94
CA ASN A 223 -14.98 -5.64 14.75
C ASN A 223 -16.33 -5.32 14.06
N SER A 224 -16.33 -4.45 13.05
CA SER A 224 -17.53 -4.02 12.33
C SER A 224 -17.72 -4.67 10.96
N HIS A 225 -16.67 -5.24 10.38
CA HIS A 225 -16.66 -5.77 9.01
C HIS A 225 -16.60 -7.29 9.04
N ALA A 226 -17.63 -7.95 8.52
CA ALA A 226 -17.87 -9.38 8.79
C ALA A 226 -16.79 -10.32 8.22
N GLN A 227 -16.17 -9.95 7.10
CA GLN A 227 -15.13 -10.75 6.44
C GLN A 227 -13.72 -10.26 6.72
N SER A 228 -13.54 -9.46 7.77
CA SER A 228 -12.24 -8.95 8.16
C SER A 228 -11.67 -9.72 9.34
N THR A 229 -10.37 -10.01 9.29
CA THR A 229 -9.61 -10.58 10.42
C THR A 229 -8.35 -9.75 10.68
N LEU A 230 -7.83 -9.79 11.90
CA LEU A 230 -6.66 -9.03 12.32
C LEU A 230 -5.60 -9.93 12.97
N PHE A 231 -4.37 -9.82 12.49
CA PHE A 231 -3.19 -10.33 13.17
C PHE A 231 -2.29 -9.15 13.57
N VAL A 232 -1.92 -9.09 14.85
CA VAL A 232 -1.03 -8.06 15.39
C VAL A 232 0.34 -8.67 15.63
N VAL A 233 1.38 -8.05 15.08
CA VAL A 233 2.77 -8.45 15.29
C VAL A 233 3.36 -7.55 16.36
N GLU A 234 3.65 -8.12 17.53
CA GLU A 234 4.31 -7.40 18.62
C GLU A 234 5.73 -6.95 18.24
N ASP A 235 6.25 -5.94 18.93
CA ASP A 235 7.57 -5.33 18.69
C ASP A 235 7.81 -4.90 17.22
N CYS A 236 6.74 -4.46 16.54
CA CYS A 236 6.75 -4.13 15.13
C CYS A 236 5.94 -2.86 14.82
N GLY A 237 6.46 -2.05 13.90
CA GLY A 237 5.86 -0.77 13.52
C GLY A 237 4.95 -0.85 12.29
N HIS A 238 4.98 0.21 11.48
CA HIS A 238 4.04 0.41 10.37
C HIS A 238 4.24 -0.57 9.19
N VAL A 239 5.47 -1.06 8.96
CA VAL A 239 5.80 -1.88 7.78
C VAL A 239 6.26 -3.29 8.17
N VAL A 240 5.30 -4.09 8.58
CA VAL A 240 5.49 -5.47 9.08
C VAL A 240 6.26 -6.34 8.09
N ASN A 241 6.00 -6.21 6.79
CA ASN A 241 6.66 -7.00 5.74
C ASN A 241 8.19 -6.76 5.68
N VAL A 242 8.64 -5.59 6.13
CA VAL A 242 10.06 -5.22 6.16
C VAL A 242 10.70 -5.58 7.49
N GLU A 243 10.03 -5.27 8.60
CA GLU A 243 10.55 -5.43 9.97
C GLU A 243 10.50 -6.89 10.43
N GLN A 244 9.38 -7.57 10.18
CA GLN A 244 9.11 -8.94 10.62
C GLN A 244 8.77 -9.83 9.42
N PRO A 245 9.67 -9.96 8.43
CA PRO A 245 9.38 -10.62 7.14
C PRO A 245 9.03 -12.10 7.29
N ILE A 246 9.62 -12.80 8.26
CA ILE A 246 9.38 -14.23 8.48
C ILE A 246 7.94 -14.45 8.96
N ILE A 247 7.52 -13.68 9.97
CA ILE A 247 6.15 -13.72 10.50
C ILE A 247 5.16 -13.28 9.42
N PHE A 248 5.44 -12.16 8.74
CA PHE A 248 4.59 -11.68 7.65
C PHE A 248 4.40 -12.74 6.57
N ASN A 249 5.48 -13.35 6.05
CA ASN A 249 5.40 -14.34 4.99
C ASN A 249 4.58 -15.55 5.45
N LYS A 250 4.87 -16.09 6.63
CA LYS A 250 4.17 -17.26 7.17
C LYS A 250 2.66 -17.02 7.29
N GLU A 251 2.27 -15.97 8.01
CA GLU A 251 0.85 -15.73 8.32
C GLU A 251 0.06 -15.36 7.07
N VAL A 252 0.66 -14.57 6.17
CA VAL A 252 -0.01 -14.17 4.93
C VAL A 252 -0.14 -15.33 3.94
N ILE A 253 0.91 -16.14 3.74
CA ILE A 253 0.82 -17.31 2.86
C ILE A 253 -0.25 -18.28 3.39
N ASN A 254 -0.26 -18.54 4.71
CA ASN A 254 -1.27 -19.38 5.34
C ASN A 254 -2.68 -18.83 5.10
N TYR A 255 -2.91 -17.53 5.30
CA TYR A 255 -4.21 -16.91 5.01
C TYR A 255 -4.63 -17.11 3.54
N LEU A 256 -3.73 -16.84 2.59
CA LEU A 256 -4.04 -16.91 1.17
C LEU A 256 -4.34 -18.32 0.67
N GLN A 257 -3.72 -19.35 1.26
CA GLN A 257 -4.00 -20.75 0.89
C GLN A 257 -5.37 -21.25 1.37
N ASN A 258 -5.98 -20.58 2.34
CA ASN A 258 -7.24 -20.99 2.97
C ASN A 258 -8.44 -20.14 2.52
N VAL A 259 -8.30 -19.29 1.50
CA VAL A 259 -9.32 -18.33 1.04
C VAL A 259 -9.53 -18.33 -0.47
#